data_AF-A0A2S5CN13-F1
#
_entry.id   AF-A0A2S5CN13-F1
#
_cell.length_a   1.000
_cell.length_b   1.000
_cell.length_c   1.000
_cell.angle_alpha   90.00
_cell.angle_beta   90.00
_cell.angle_gamma   90.00
#
_symmetry.space_group_name_H-M   'P 1'
#
loop_
_entity.id
_entity.type
_entity.pdbx_description
1 polymer ?
#
loop_
_entity_poly.entity_id
_entity_poly.type
_entity_poly.pdbx_seq_one_letter_code
_entity_poly.pdbx_strand_id
1 'polypeptide(L)'
;MTEYADETAHFAQNWQQQLSGAFTRTEDLCAYLQLPPGQLPAALTGPQSFALRVPLSFAASMEKGNPHDPLLRQVLPIADELLAVPGFTTDPVGDLPALAEIGVLHKYHGRVLLINTGTCAINCRYCFRRNFPYADVQLGKQKQQAALAYIAADPSISEVILSGGDPLLLNDTQLAALCRQLSQIETVKRIRIHSRLPIVLPARITDTLLDILANSGKTLVLVVHCNHPNELNPRTAAALHRLKHHGITVFNQAVLLKGVNDNAAVLCQLSEDLFSLGVIPYYLHLLDKVHGAAHFEVGKAEALQLLHALQTALPGYLVPKLVTEQAGAAFKQYVSELG
;
A
#
# COMPACT_ATOMS: atom_id res chain seq x y z
N MET A 1 9.94 34.08 2.92
CA MET A 1 10.96 33.04 3.15
C MET A 1 10.48 31.82 2.41
N THR A 2 11.24 31.38 1.41
CA THR A 2 10.78 30.62 0.24
C THR A 2 10.37 29.19 0.58
N GLU A 3 9.32 28.67 -0.07
CA GLU A 3 8.78 27.29 0.00
C GLU A 3 9.87 26.19 0.00
N TYR A 4 10.94 26.40 -0.78
CA TYR A 4 12.12 25.54 -0.82
C TYR A 4 12.88 25.40 0.52
N ALA A 5 12.86 26.43 1.37
CA ALA A 5 13.48 26.39 2.68
C ALA A 5 12.68 25.51 3.67
N ASP A 6 11.36 25.43 3.50
CA ASP A 6 10.47 24.62 4.33
C ASP A 6 10.57 23.13 3.98
N GLU A 7 10.58 22.79 2.69
CA GLU A 7 10.81 21.41 2.25
C GLU A 7 12.19 20.89 2.64
N THR A 8 13.23 21.70 2.45
CA THR A 8 14.60 21.32 2.83
C THR A 8 14.69 21.03 4.33
N ALA A 9 14.08 21.88 5.16
CA ALA A 9 14.03 21.67 6.60
C ALA A 9 13.25 20.40 6.97
N HIS A 10 12.09 20.16 6.34
CA HIS A 10 11.29 18.96 6.56
C HIS A 10 12.08 17.68 6.22
N PHE A 11 12.72 17.64 5.05
CA PHE A 11 13.44 16.45 4.61
C PHE A 11 14.75 16.18 5.36
N ALA A 12 15.25 17.13 6.15
CA ALA A 12 16.37 16.92 7.08
C ALA A 12 15.95 16.26 8.41
N GLN A 13 14.64 16.21 8.69
CA GLN A 13 14.10 15.60 9.91
C GLN A 13 14.09 14.07 9.85
N ASN A 14 13.95 13.42 11.01
CA ASN A 14 13.72 11.98 11.06
C ASN A 14 12.32 11.60 10.53
N TRP A 15 12.11 10.32 10.26
CA TRP A 15 10.87 9.85 9.64
C TRP A 15 9.63 10.08 10.52
N GLN A 16 9.76 10.07 11.85
CA GLN A 16 8.65 10.32 12.77
C GLN A 16 8.20 11.79 12.70
N GLN A 17 9.16 12.71 12.64
CA GLN A 17 8.89 14.13 12.44
C GLN A 17 8.27 14.39 11.06
N GLN A 18 8.83 13.80 10.00
CA GLN A 18 8.24 13.89 8.65
C GLN A 18 6.80 13.34 8.62
N LEU A 19 6.57 12.20 9.28
CA LEU A 19 5.24 11.60 9.42
C LEU A 19 4.26 12.52 10.17
N SER A 20 4.74 13.22 11.20
CA SER A 20 3.91 14.14 11.99
C SER A 20 3.51 15.38 11.21
N GLY A 21 4.35 15.82 10.26
CA GLY A 21 4.10 16.94 9.36
C GLY A 21 3.27 16.60 8.12
N ALA A 22 2.60 15.45 8.08
CA ALA A 22 1.70 15.09 6.98
C ALA A 22 0.50 16.04 6.90
N PHE A 23 0.05 16.36 5.70
CA PHE A 23 -1.18 17.11 5.47
C PHE A 23 -2.38 16.28 5.95
N THR A 24 -3.19 16.86 6.84
CA THR A 24 -4.43 16.25 7.37
C THR A 24 -5.68 17.03 6.98
N ARG A 25 -5.50 18.21 6.37
CA ARG A 25 -6.57 19.07 5.88
C ARG A 25 -6.44 19.27 4.38
N THR A 26 -7.58 19.20 3.69
CA THR A 26 -7.61 19.34 2.23
C THR A 26 -7.20 20.73 1.80
N GLU A 27 -7.57 21.76 2.57
CA GLU A 27 -7.20 23.15 2.28
C GLU A 27 -5.68 23.34 2.28
N ASP A 28 -4.99 22.77 3.27
CA ASP A 28 -3.53 22.90 3.41
C ASP A 28 -2.80 22.18 2.25
N LEU A 29 -3.27 20.99 1.87
CA LEU A 29 -2.74 20.26 0.71
C LEU A 29 -2.98 21.05 -0.60
N CYS A 30 -4.19 21.57 -0.81
CA CYS A 30 -4.51 22.32 -2.04
C CYS A 30 -3.73 23.64 -2.11
N ALA A 31 -3.54 24.32 -0.97
CA ALA A 31 -2.73 25.51 -0.89
C ALA A 31 -1.26 25.22 -1.24
N TYR A 32 -0.69 24.15 -0.67
CA TYR A 32 0.65 23.69 -1.04
C TYR A 32 0.76 23.37 -2.54
N LEU A 33 -0.25 22.71 -3.11
CA LEU A 33 -0.28 22.36 -4.54
C LEU A 33 -0.65 23.53 -5.47
N GLN A 34 -0.89 24.72 -4.94
CA GLN A 34 -1.30 25.90 -5.73
C GLN A 34 -2.58 25.64 -6.54
N LEU A 35 -3.50 24.85 -5.98
CA LEU A 35 -4.79 24.52 -6.60
C LEU A 35 -5.86 25.52 -6.14
N PRO A 36 -6.36 26.39 -7.03
CA PRO A 36 -7.37 27.36 -6.63
C PRO A 36 -8.70 26.65 -6.31
N PRO A 37 -9.42 27.06 -5.25
CA PRO A 37 -10.65 26.39 -4.80
C PRO A 37 -11.73 26.20 -5.88
N GLY A 38 -11.79 27.09 -6.88
CA GLY A 38 -12.75 27.01 -7.99
C GLY A 38 -12.37 26.09 -9.16
N GLN A 39 -11.15 25.55 -9.18
CA GLN A 39 -10.69 24.59 -10.20
C GLN A 39 -10.62 23.15 -9.70
N LEU A 40 -10.82 22.95 -8.40
CA LEU A 40 -10.97 21.63 -7.85
C LEU A 40 -12.33 21.08 -8.30
N PRO A 41 -12.45 19.75 -8.58
CA PRO A 41 -13.76 19.14 -8.82
C PRO A 41 -14.72 19.56 -7.70
N ALA A 42 -16.03 19.65 -7.97
CA ALA A 42 -17.09 20.12 -7.06
C ALA A 42 -17.30 19.26 -5.78
N ALA A 43 -16.21 18.70 -5.27
CA ALA A 43 -16.06 17.47 -4.56
C ALA A 43 -15.43 17.67 -3.16
N LEU A 44 -15.08 18.91 -2.83
CA LEU A 44 -14.46 19.27 -1.54
C LEU A 44 -15.47 19.55 -0.43
N THR A 45 -16.75 19.71 -0.76
CA THR A 45 -17.78 20.13 0.19
C THR A 45 -18.63 18.95 0.61
N GLY A 46 -18.05 18.04 1.39
CA GLY A 46 -18.77 16.90 1.97
C GLY A 46 -18.12 16.44 3.27
N PRO A 47 -18.89 15.85 4.20
CA PRO A 47 -18.33 15.27 5.42
C PRO A 47 -17.29 14.20 5.06
N GLN A 48 -16.07 14.34 5.58
CA GLN A 48 -14.99 13.38 5.34
C GLN A 48 -15.23 12.11 6.18
N SER A 49 -15.90 11.10 5.61
CA SER A 49 -16.07 9.79 6.25
C SER A 49 -14.74 9.03 6.41
N PHE A 50 -13.76 9.35 5.57
CA PHE A 50 -12.40 8.81 5.60
C PHE A 50 -11.40 9.98 5.59
N ALA A 51 -10.61 10.10 6.66
CA ALA A 51 -9.73 11.25 6.88
C ALA A 51 -8.66 11.40 5.79
N LEU A 52 -8.29 12.65 5.47
CA LEU A 52 -7.10 12.93 4.68
C LEU A 52 -5.83 12.67 5.51
N ARG A 53 -4.83 12.03 4.90
CA ARG A 53 -3.46 12.00 5.40
C ARG A 53 -2.49 11.85 4.25
N VAL A 54 -1.59 12.81 4.05
CA VAL A 54 -0.64 12.82 2.92
C VAL A 54 0.74 13.30 3.39
N PRO A 55 1.78 12.45 3.36
CA PRO A 55 3.15 12.90 3.67
C PRO A 55 3.65 13.93 2.65
N LEU A 56 4.50 14.87 3.09
CA LEU A 56 5.08 15.88 2.20
C LEU A 56 5.89 15.24 1.06
N SER A 57 6.60 14.13 1.31
CA SER A 57 7.33 13.39 0.26
C SER A 57 6.43 12.92 -0.89
N PHE A 58 5.18 12.58 -0.61
CA PHE A 58 4.22 12.18 -1.64
C PHE A 58 3.65 13.42 -2.35
N ALA A 59 3.25 14.44 -1.58
CA ALA A 59 2.71 15.68 -2.13
C ALA A 59 3.72 16.43 -3.02
N ALA A 60 5.00 16.42 -2.66
CA ALA A 60 6.09 17.03 -3.43
C ALA A 60 6.34 16.37 -4.79
N SER A 61 5.76 15.19 -5.03
CA SER A 61 5.84 14.49 -6.33
C SER A 61 4.68 14.82 -7.26
N MET A 62 3.71 15.63 -6.80
CA MET A 62 2.55 16.06 -7.59
C MET A 62 2.89 17.29 -8.41
N GLU A 63 2.29 17.40 -9.58
CA GLU A 63 2.36 18.60 -10.40
C GLU A 63 1.54 19.74 -9.77
N LYS A 64 2.21 20.84 -9.41
CA LYS A 64 1.57 22.04 -8.86
C LYS A 64 0.62 22.65 -9.90
N GLY A 65 -0.55 23.12 -9.47
CA GLY A 65 -1.56 23.71 -10.34
C GLY A 65 -2.32 22.71 -11.21
N ASN A 66 -2.05 21.40 -11.12
CA ASN A 66 -2.76 20.38 -11.89
C ASN A 66 -3.85 19.68 -11.04
N PRO A 67 -5.14 20.01 -11.21
CA PRO A 67 -6.24 19.36 -10.47
C PRO A 67 -6.50 17.91 -10.91
N HIS A 68 -5.83 17.45 -11.97
CA HIS A 68 -5.98 16.11 -12.53
C HIS A 68 -4.75 15.24 -12.32
N ASP A 69 -3.78 15.69 -11.52
CA ASP A 69 -2.58 14.93 -11.19
C ASP A 69 -2.94 13.51 -10.67
N PRO A 70 -2.30 12.44 -11.20
CA PRO A 70 -2.64 11.07 -10.87
C PRO A 70 -2.32 10.69 -9.42
N LEU A 71 -1.35 11.34 -8.77
CA LEU A 71 -1.04 11.13 -7.36
C LEU A 71 -2.06 11.86 -6.48
N LEU A 72 -2.47 13.08 -6.86
CA LEU A 72 -3.52 13.82 -6.15
C LEU A 72 -4.82 13.02 -6.11
N ARG A 73 -5.23 12.43 -7.23
CA ARG A 73 -6.43 11.57 -7.32
C ARG A 73 -6.42 10.45 -6.29
N GLN A 74 -5.25 9.87 -5.98
CA GLN A 74 -5.14 8.77 -5.01
C GLN A 74 -5.40 9.19 -3.56
N VAL A 75 -5.39 10.49 -3.23
CA VAL A 75 -5.46 10.99 -1.85
C VAL A 75 -6.51 12.07 -1.62
N LEU A 76 -6.92 12.82 -2.63
CA LEU A 76 -7.87 13.91 -2.50
C LEU A 76 -9.29 13.35 -2.32
N PRO A 77 -9.98 13.64 -1.20
CA PRO A 77 -11.36 13.24 -1.01
C PRO A 77 -12.27 13.90 -2.05
N ILE A 78 -13.21 13.12 -2.60
CA ILE A 78 -14.22 13.64 -3.53
C ILE A 78 -15.65 13.26 -3.13
N ALA A 79 -16.64 14.03 -3.60
CA ALA A 79 -18.07 13.79 -3.33
C ALA A 79 -18.55 12.42 -3.82
N ASP A 80 -18.00 11.91 -4.93
CA ASP A 80 -18.34 10.59 -5.49
C ASP A 80 -18.12 9.45 -4.49
N GLU A 81 -17.28 9.65 -3.48
CA GLU A 81 -17.05 8.65 -2.43
C GLU A 81 -18.24 8.47 -1.47
N LEU A 82 -19.18 9.40 -1.46
CA LEU A 82 -20.41 9.32 -0.67
C LEU A 82 -21.51 8.55 -1.41
N LEU A 83 -21.31 8.23 -2.69
CA LEU A 83 -22.31 7.53 -3.50
C LEU A 83 -22.32 6.04 -3.15
N ALA A 84 -23.51 5.52 -2.85
CA ALA A 84 -23.73 4.08 -2.75
C ALA A 84 -23.85 3.50 -4.17
N VAL A 85 -22.93 2.60 -4.53
CA VAL A 85 -22.90 1.95 -5.84
C VAL A 85 -23.15 0.45 -5.67
N PRO A 86 -24.07 -0.17 -6.44
CA PRO A 86 -24.32 -1.61 -6.36
C PRO A 86 -23.05 -2.44 -6.54
N GLY A 87 -22.87 -3.46 -5.68
CA GLY A 87 -21.68 -4.32 -5.69
C GLY A 87 -20.48 -3.77 -4.92
N PHE A 88 -20.54 -2.53 -4.41
CA PHE A 88 -19.51 -1.97 -3.55
C PHE A 88 -19.89 -2.10 -2.07
N THR A 89 -19.05 -2.76 -1.26
CA THR A 89 -19.35 -3.12 0.14
C THR A 89 -18.29 -2.62 1.12
N THR A 90 -18.50 -2.79 2.42
CA THR A 90 -17.52 -2.38 3.45
C THR A 90 -16.43 -3.43 3.71
N ASP A 91 -16.62 -4.67 3.27
CA ASP A 91 -15.65 -5.77 3.35
C ASP A 91 -15.60 -6.54 2.02
N PRO A 92 -15.05 -5.95 0.95
CA PRO A 92 -15.09 -6.55 -0.40
C PRO A 92 -14.22 -7.80 -0.53
N VAL A 93 -13.25 -7.98 0.36
CA VAL A 93 -12.28 -9.09 0.31
C VAL A 93 -12.59 -10.20 1.31
N GLY A 94 -13.65 -10.07 2.12
CA GLY A 94 -13.98 -11.02 3.18
C GLY A 94 -12.89 -11.14 4.24
N ASP A 95 -12.33 -10.02 4.69
CA ASP A 95 -11.40 -10.02 5.83
C ASP A 95 -12.11 -10.44 7.12
N LEU A 96 -13.35 -10.00 7.37
CA LEU A 96 -14.05 -10.32 8.62
C LEU A 96 -14.40 -11.80 8.76
N PRO A 97 -14.97 -12.48 7.74
CA PRO A 97 -15.20 -13.93 7.81
C PRO A 97 -13.91 -14.75 7.91
N ALA A 98 -12.76 -14.19 7.52
CA ALA A 98 -11.46 -14.86 7.56
C ALA A 98 -10.69 -14.66 8.87
N LEU A 99 -11.26 -13.94 9.84
CA LEU A 99 -10.65 -13.74 11.16
C LEU A 99 -10.65 -15.06 11.94
N ALA A 100 -9.47 -15.67 12.06
CA ALA A 100 -9.30 -16.97 12.72
C ALA A 100 -8.89 -16.83 14.20
N GLU A 101 -8.26 -15.71 14.53
CA GLU A 101 -7.91 -15.27 15.89
C GLU A 101 -7.82 -13.73 15.86
N ILE A 102 -7.87 -13.06 17.00
CA ILE A 102 -7.72 -11.61 17.10
C ILE A 102 -6.41 -11.17 16.44
N GLY A 103 -6.54 -10.39 15.38
CA GLY A 103 -5.42 -9.89 14.59
C GLY A 103 -4.82 -10.91 13.60
N VAL A 104 -5.39 -12.11 13.45
CA VAL A 104 -4.96 -13.11 12.47
C VAL A 104 -6.05 -13.38 11.44
N LEU A 105 -5.76 -13.04 10.18
CA LEU A 105 -6.59 -13.44 9.05
C LEU A 105 -5.97 -14.67 8.37
N HIS A 106 -6.72 -15.77 8.29
CA HIS A 106 -6.25 -17.02 7.68
C HIS A 106 -7.11 -17.37 6.46
N LYS A 107 -6.88 -16.67 5.36
CA LYS A 107 -7.63 -16.86 4.10
C LYS A 107 -7.17 -18.04 3.27
N TYR A 108 -5.86 -18.32 3.32
CA TYR A 108 -5.23 -19.20 2.35
C TYR A 108 -4.32 -20.20 3.02
N HIS A 109 -4.24 -21.39 2.43
CA HIS A 109 -3.36 -22.44 2.92
C HIS A 109 -1.91 -21.96 3.06
N GLY A 110 -1.33 -22.31 4.21
CA GLY A 110 0.08 -22.17 4.54
C GLY A 110 0.57 -20.74 4.78
N ARG A 111 -0.33 -19.76 4.89
CA ARG A 111 0.01 -18.37 5.18
C ARG A 111 -1.11 -17.61 5.89
N VAL A 112 -0.72 -16.73 6.80
CA VAL A 112 -1.66 -15.85 7.52
C VAL A 112 -1.26 -14.38 7.36
N LEU A 113 -2.23 -13.48 7.51
CA LEU A 113 -1.97 -12.05 7.70
C LEU A 113 -2.07 -11.73 9.19
N LEU A 114 -1.07 -11.02 9.70
CA LEU A 114 -1.03 -10.49 11.05
C LEU A 114 -1.33 -8.98 10.99
N ILE A 115 -2.41 -8.53 11.61
CA ILE A 115 -2.83 -7.12 11.66
C ILE A 115 -2.05 -6.42 12.77
N ASN A 116 -0.96 -5.73 12.39
CA ASN A 116 -0.03 -5.14 13.35
C ASN A 116 -0.45 -3.75 13.84
N THR A 117 -1.13 -3.00 13.00
CA THR A 117 -1.60 -1.64 13.28
C THR A 117 -2.80 -1.30 12.41
N GLY A 118 -3.65 -0.36 12.84
CA GLY A 118 -4.68 0.25 12.00
C GLY A 118 -4.27 1.58 11.38
N THR A 119 -3.07 2.07 11.68
CA THR A 119 -2.58 3.37 11.18
C THR A 119 -1.87 3.22 9.83
N CYS A 120 -2.01 4.23 8.98
CA CYS A 120 -1.26 4.41 7.74
C CYS A 120 -0.55 5.77 7.74
N ALA A 121 0.56 5.90 7.03
CA ALA A 121 1.18 7.21 6.79
C ALA A 121 0.43 8.03 5.74
N ILE A 122 -0.33 7.34 4.88
CA ILE A 122 -1.12 7.90 3.79
C ILE A 122 -2.48 7.22 3.75
N ASN A 123 -3.54 7.98 3.51
CA ASN A 123 -4.89 7.44 3.36
C ASN A 123 -5.29 7.39 1.89
N CYS A 124 -5.07 6.23 1.25
CA CYS A 124 -5.42 5.99 -0.14
C CYS A 124 -6.95 6.00 -0.33
N ARG A 125 -7.49 6.78 -1.27
CA ARG A 125 -8.94 6.84 -1.51
C ARG A 125 -9.53 5.54 -2.06
N TYR A 126 -8.69 4.67 -2.61
CA TYR A 126 -9.00 3.32 -3.07
C TYR A 126 -8.75 2.21 -2.02
N CYS A 127 -8.48 2.55 -0.75
CA CYS A 127 -8.15 1.57 0.29
C CYS A 127 -9.34 0.63 0.59
N PHE A 128 -9.19 -0.67 0.28
CA PHE A 128 -10.23 -1.67 0.56
C PHE A 128 -10.49 -1.90 2.05
N ARG A 129 -9.55 -1.50 2.93
CA ARG A 129 -9.69 -1.54 4.40
C ARG A 129 -10.11 -0.22 5.03
N ARG A 130 -10.58 0.77 4.26
CA ARG A 130 -11.01 2.07 4.80
C ARG A 130 -12.15 1.95 5.84
N ASN A 131 -12.95 0.88 5.77
CA ASN A 131 -14.06 0.59 6.68
C ASN A 131 -13.74 -0.55 7.68
N PHE A 132 -12.50 -1.02 7.72
CA PHE A 132 -12.13 -2.16 8.55
C PHE A 132 -12.08 -1.77 10.04
N PRO A 133 -12.66 -2.56 10.96
CA PRO A 133 -12.81 -2.18 12.37
C PRO A 133 -11.51 -2.41 13.17
N TYR A 134 -10.47 -1.62 12.85
CA TYR A 134 -9.15 -1.79 13.47
C TYR A 134 -9.15 -1.68 15.00
N ALA A 135 -10.06 -0.89 15.58
CA ALA A 135 -10.18 -0.75 17.03
C ALA A 135 -10.49 -2.10 17.72
N ASP A 136 -11.26 -2.96 17.07
CA ASP A 136 -11.70 -4.24 17.63
C ASP A 136 -10.60 -5.31 17.53
N VAL A 137 -9.78 -5.23 16.48
CA VAL A 137 -8.77 -6.24 16.14
C VAL A 137 -7.33 -5.81 16.42
N GLN A 138 -7.08 -4.60 16.94
CA GLN A 138 -5.74 -4.13 17.27
C GLN A 138 -5.05 -5.02 18.31
N LEU A 139 -3.80 -5.39 18.00
CA LEU A 139 -2.96 -6.24 18.84
C LEU A 139 -2.36 -5.44 20.00
N GLY A 140 -3.00 -5.50 21.18
CA GLY A 140 -2.30 -5.30 22.44
C GLY A 140 -1.30 -6.44 22.73
N LYS A 141 -0.40 -6.29 23.70
CA LYS A 141 0.63 -7.30 24.02
C LYS A 141 0.08 -8.72 24.23
N GLN A 142 -1.03 -8.85 24.96
CA GLN A 142 -1.69 -10.15 25.21
C GLN A 142 -2.28 -10.74 23.93
N LYS A 143 -2.95 -9.93 23.12
CA LYS A 143 -3.52 -10.35 21.84
C LYS A 143 -2.43 -10.82 20.86
N GLN A 144 -1.26 -10.17 20.85
CA GLN A 144 -0.12 -10.60 20.03
C GLN A 144 0.39 -11.99 20.43
N GLN A 145 0.40 -12.34 21.73
CA GLN A 145 0.81 -13.67 22.17
C GLN A 145 -0.19 -14.75 21.71
N ALA A 146 -1.49 -14.47 21.78
CA ALA A 146 -2.51 -15.38 21.24
C ALA A 146 -2.35 -15.61 19.73
N ALA A 147 -2.14 -14.54 18.97
CA ALA A 147 -1.88 -14.62 17.53
C ALA A 147 -0.62 -15.46 17.21
N LEU A 148 0.47 -15.28 17.95
CA LEU A 148 1.68 -16.09 17.79
C LEU A 148 1.45 -17.56 18.18
N ALA A 149 0.66 -17.82 19.22
CA ALA A 149 0.30 -19.18 19.62
C ALA A 149 -0.56 -19.88 18.55
N TYR A 150 -1.51 -19.17 17.95
CA TYR A 150 -2.28 -19.68 16.80
C TYR A 150 -1.35 -20.10 15.65
N ILE A 151 -0.38 -19.24 15.31
CA ILE A 151 0.58 -19.52 14.23
C ILE A 151 1.45 -20.74 14.57
N ALA A 152 1.93 -20.85 15.80
CA ALA A 152 2.76 -21.96 16.23
C ALA A 152 2.00 -23.29 16.32
N ALA A 153 0.69 -23.25 16.57
CA ALA A 153 -0.15 -24.44 16.70
C ALA A 153 -0.50 -25.10 15.35
N ASP A 154 -0.45 -24.36 14.24
CA ASP A 154 -0.74 -24.88 12.90
C ASP A 154 0.57 -25.08 12.10
N PRO A 155 1.06 -26.31 11.96
CA PRO A 155 2.32 -26.58 11.28
C PRO A 155 2.25 -26.38 9.75
N SER A 156 1.06 -26.18 9.18
CA SER A 156 0.93 -25.86 7.75
C SER A 156 1.39 -24.43 7.45
N ILE A 157 1.38 -23.53 8.44
CA ILE A 157 1.73 -22.12 8.26
C ILE A 157 3.25 -21.99 8.06
N SER A 158 3.64 -21.65 6.84
CA SER A 158 5.05 -21.44 6.46
C SER A 158 5.39 -19.98 6.19
N GLU A 159 4.39 -19.09 6.18
CA GLU A 159 4.56 -17.67 5.95
C GLU A 159 3.63 -16.83 6.82
N VAL A 160 4.18 -15.76 7.37
CA VAL A 160 3.42 -14.74 8.09
C VAL A 160 3.56 -13.41 7.34
N ILE A 161 2.42 -12.81 7.01
CA ILE A 161 2.34 -11.53 6.29
C ILE A 161 2.02 -10.44 7.31
N LEU A 162 2.98 -9.54 7.57
CA LEU A 162 2.76 -8.34 8.36
C LEU A 162 1.90 -7.36 7.56
N SER A 163 0.76 -6.97 8.12
CA SER A 163 -0.26 -6.15 7.45
C SER A 163 -1.06 -5.32 8.46
N GLY A 164 -2.22 -4.83 8.01
CA GLY A 164 -3.10 -3.91 8.72
C GLY A 164 -3.24 -2.63 7.91
N GLY A 165 -3.00 -1.48 8.54
CA GLY A 165 -2.71 -0.22 7.88
C GLY A 165 -1.34 -0.28 7.19
N ASP A 166 -0.28 0.14 7.88
CA ASP A 166 1.10 -0.05 7.42
C ASP A 166 2.02 -0.59 8.53
N PRO A 167 2.49 -1.84 8.45
CA PRO A 167 3.30 -2.49 9.48
C PRO A 167 4.67 -1.83 9.70
N LEU A 168 5.20 -1.08 8.72
CA LEU A 168 6.45 -0.35 8.92
C LEU A 168 6.26 0.93 9.75
N LEU A 169 5.03 1.28 10.16
CA LEU A 169 4.82 2.30 11.19
C LEU A 169 5.14 1.83 12.60
N LEU A 170 5.27 0.52 12.83
CA LEU A 170 5.83 0.02 14.08
C LEU A 170 7.22 0.63 14.30
N ASN A 171 7.49 1.03 15.54
CA ASN A 171 8.84 1.48 15.88
C ASN A 171 9.82 0.29 15.80
N ASP A 172 11.10 0.62 15.66
CA ASP A 172 12.16 -0.37 15.44
C ASP A 172 12.20 -1.45 16.53
N THR A 173 11.99 -1.07 17.80
CA THR A 173 11.94 -2.02 18.92
C THR A 173 10.79 -3.03 18.79
N GLN A 174 9.60 -2.56 18.42
CA GLN A 174 8.42 -3.41 18.23
C GLN A 174 8.60 -4.35 17.03
N LEU A 175 9.08 -3.83 15.90
CA LEU A 175 9.30 -4.62 14.70
C LEU A 175 10.39 -5.68 14.90
N ALA A 176 11.50 -5.32 15.55
CA ALA A 176 12.57 -6.27 15.90
C ALA A 176 12.08 -7.37 16.84
N ALA A 177 11.31 -7.00 17.87
CA ALA A 177 10.72 -7.97 18.80
C ALA A 177 9.79 -8.94 18.08
N LEU A 178 8.93 -8.45 17.17
CA LEU A 178 8.02 -9.27 16.39
C LEU A 178 8.77 -10.20 15.44
N CYS A 179 9.76 -9.70 14.69
CA CYS A 179 10.58 -10.54 13.81
C CYS A 179 11.27 -11.65 14.60
N ARG A 180 11.87 -11.33 15.76
CA ARG A 180 12.49 -12.32 16.63
C ARG A 180 11.49 -13.37 17.12
N GLN A 181 10.29 -12.99 17.54
CA GLN A 181 9.27 -13.94 17.99
C GLN A 181 8.82 -14.87 16.85
N LEU A 182 8.58 -14.33 15.66
CA LEU A 182 8.26 -15.13 14.47
C LEU A 182 9.43 -16.03 14.07
N SER A 183 10.67 -15.59 14.28
CA SER A 183 11.86 -16.38 13.97
C SER A 183 11.96 -17.67 14.80
N GLN A 184 11.39 -17.66 16.00
CA GLN A 184 11.38 -18.80 16.93
C GLN A 184 10.35 -19.87 16.54
N ILE A 185 9.41 -19.57 15.64
CA ILE A 185 8.45 -20.55 15.14
C ILE A 185 9.11 -21.33 14.01
N GLU A 186 9.34 -22.64 14.23
CA GLU A 186 10.12 -23.48 13.32
C GLU A 186 9.48 -23.61 11.93
N THR A 187 8.16 -23.77 11.89
CA THR A 187 7.39 -23.98 10.66
C THR A 187 7.35 -22.74 9.76
N VAL A 188 7.44 -21.54 10.35
CA VAL A 188 7.51 -20.27 9.61
C VAL A 188 8.86 -20.19 8.91
N LYS A 189 8.84 -20.07 7.58
CA LYS A 189 10.03 -19.95 6.73
C LYS A 189 10.22 -18.52 6.23
N ARG A 190 9.11 -17.79 6.04
CA ARG A 190 9.07 -16.48 5.38
C ARG A 190 8.30 -15.47 6.21
N ILE A 191 8.84 -14.26 6.30
CA ILE A 191 8.12 -13.09 6.79
C ILE A 191 7.92 -12.16 5.60
N ARG A 192 6.67 -11.87 5.27
CA ARG A 192 6.34 -10.93 4.21
C ARG A 192 5.81 -9.65 4.83
N ILE A 193 6.25 -8.49 4.36
CA ILE A 193 5.77 -7.20 4.85
C ILE A 193 5.06 -6.50 3.71
N HIS A 194 3.81 -6.07 3.91
CA HIS A 194 3.12 -5.20 2.96
C HIS A 194 3.20 -3.78 3.47
N SER A 195 3.90 -2.88 2.77
CA SER A 195 4.07 -1.49 3.23
C SER A 195 4.09 -0.53 2.07
N ARG A 196 3.45 0.62 2.25
CA ARG A 196 3.52 1.74 1.30
C ARG A 196 4.60 2.75 1.70
N LEU A 197 5.15 2.67 2.92
CA LEU A 197 6.17 3.63 3.40
C LEU A 197 7.39 3.81 2.50
N PRO A 198 7.98 2.78 1.86
CA PRO A 198 9.11 3.00 0.95
C PRO A 198 8.79 3.96 -0.21
N ILE A 199 7.51 4.07 -0.58
CA ILE A 199 7.01 4.94 -1.64
C ILE A 199 6.59 6.30 -1.07
N VAL A 200 5.83 6.33 0.04
CA VAL A 200 5.17 7.57 0.50
C VAL A 200 5.91 8.29 1.61
N LEU A 201 6.79 7.60 2.34
CA LEU A 201 7.63 8.15 3.41
C LEU A 201 9.01 7.45 3.40
N PRO A 202 9.85 7.70 2.37
CA PRO A 202 11.11 6.97 2.17
C PRO A 202 12.09 7.07 3.34
N ALA A 203 12.00 8.16 4.12
CA ALA A 203 12.81 8.37 5.32
C ALA A 203 12.68 7.25 6.36
N ARG A 204 11.60 6.45 6.33
CA ARG A 204 11.43 5.29 7.22
C ARG A 204 12.49 4.21 6.99
N ILE A 205 13.07 4.15 5.78
CA ILE A 205 14.15 3.22 5.43
C ILE A 205 15.43 3.75 6.06
N THR A 206 15.61 3.53 7.36
CA THR A 206 16.80 3.88 8.14
C THR A 206 17.79 2.70 8.15
N ASP A 207 19.04 2.94 8.53
CA ASP A 207 20.01 1.85 8.69
C ASP A 207 19.54 0.85 9.75
N THR A 208 19.01 1.33 10.87
CA THR A 208 18.40 0.50 11.91
C THR A 208 17.28 -0.39 11.37
N LEU A 209 16.40 0.13 10.50
CA LEU A 209 15.35 -0.69 9.89
C LEU A 209 15.96 -1.76 8.99
N LEU A 210 16.89 -1.37 8.12
CA LEU A 210 17.53 -2.29 7.19
C LEU A 210 18.23 -3.44 7.94
N ASP A 211 18.90 -3.15 9.05
CA ASP A 211 19.53 -4.14 9.92
C ASP A 211 18.49 -5.08 10.55
N ILE A 212 17.35 -4.57 11.01
CA ILE A 212 16.26 -5.40 11.55
C ILE A 212 15.71 -6.35 10.48
N LEU A 213 15.49 -5.84 9.26
CA LEU A 213 14.92 -6.62 8.17
C LEU A 213 15.91 -7.71 7.70
N ALA A 214 17.18 -7.34 7.50
CA ALA A 214 18.24 -8.25 7.07
C ALA A 214 18.52 -9.35 8.11
N ASN A 215 18.40 -9.03 9.41
CA ASN A 215 18.64 -9.96 10.51
C ASN A 215 17.34 -10.52 11.13
N SER A 216 16.23 -10.56 10.38
CA SER A 216 14.93 -11.04 10.88
C SER A 216 14.91 -12.53 11.26
N GLY A 217 15.95 -13.30 10.91
CA GLY A 217 16.08 -14.73 11.19
C GLY A 217 15.25 -15.63 10.27
N LYS A 218 14.53 -15.05 9.30
CA LYS A 218 13.72 -15.75 8.28
C LYS A 218 13.94 -15.10 6.92
N THR A 219 13.50 -15.74 5.84
CA THR A 219 13.52 -15.10 4.51
C THR A 219 12.53 -13.95 4.49
N LEU A 220 13.02 -12.72 4.28
CA LEU A 220 12.18 -11.54 4.27
C LEU A 220 11.82 -11.11 2.85
N VAL A 221 10.53 -10.83 2.65
CA VAL A 221 9.99 -10.30 1.40
C VAL A 221 9.23 -9.02 1.69
N LEU A 222 9.54 -7.94 0.97
CA LEU A 222 8.80 -6.68 1.08
C LEU A 222 7.92 -6.50 -0.15
N VAL A 223 6.64 -6.23 0.04
CA VAL A 223 5.71 -5.85 -1.03
C VAL A 223 5.38 -4.37 -0.87
N VAL A 224 5.91 -3.55 -1.76
CA VAL A 224 5.60 -2.12 -1.87
C VAL A 224 4.31 -1.89 -2.64
N HIS A 225 3.75 -0.69 -2.51
CA HIS A 225 2.55 -0.28 -3.21
C HIS A 225 2.76 1.04 -3.97
N CYS A 226 3.09 0.93 -5.25
CA CYS A 226 3.31 2.03 -6.18
C CYS A 226 2.35 1.89 -7.38
N ASN A 227 1.55 2.92 -7.66
CA ASN A 227 0.56 2.88 -8.76
C ASN A 227 0.99 3.66 -10.00
N HIS A 228 1.86 4.65 -9.86
CA HIS A 228 2.22 5.55 -10.95
C HIS A 228 3.73 5.85 -10.96
N PRO A 229 4.39 5.99 -12.13
CA PRO A 229 5.82 6.33 -12.22
C PRO A 229 6.21 7.59 -11.44
N ASN A 230 5.34 8.60 -11.40
CA ASN A 230 5.59 9.84 -10.64
C ASN A 230 5.73 9.60 -9.12
N GLU A 231 5.30 8.46 -8.59
CA GLU A 231 5.60 8.09 -7.20
C GLU A 231 7.09 7.73 -7.00
N LEU A 232 7.83 7.45 -8.08
CA LEU A 232 9.25 7.04 -8.06
C LEU A 232 10.21 8.22 -8.20
N ASN A 233 10.17 9.15 -7.24
CA ASN A 233 11.10 10.29 -7.18
C ASN A 233 12.51 9.89 -6.64
N PRO A 234 13.53 10.77 -6.69
CA PRO A 234 14.88 10.45 -6.22
C PRO A 234 15.00 9.93 -4.77
N ARG A 235 14.12 10.37 -3.85
CA ARG A 235 14.12 9.89 -2.45
C ARG A 235 13.59 8.46 -2.35
N THR A 236 12.54 8.14 -3.10
CA THR A 236 12.00 6.76 -3.17
C THR A 236 13.00 5.83 -3.86
N ALA A 237 13.64 6.27 -4.94
CA ALA A 237 14.69 5.52 -5.64
C ALA A 237 15.84 5.18 -4.68
N ALA A 238 16.32 6.15 -3.89
CA ALA A 238 17.36 5.91 -2.88
C ALA A 238 16.93 4.88 -1.82
N ALA A 239 15.69 4.95 -1.33
CA ALA A 239 15.17 3.99 -0.36
C ALA A 239 15.05 2.56 -0.95
N LEU A 240 14.57 2.43 -2.18
CA LEU A 240 14.45 1.15 -2.89
C LEU A 240 15.83 0.53 -3.20
N HIS A 241 16.80 1.35 -3.63
CA HIS A 241 18.18 0.89 -3.83
C HIS A 241 18.81 0.38 -2.53
N ARG A 242 18.58 1.05 -1.39
CA ARG A 242 19.06 0.57 -0.10
C ARG A 242 18.45 -0.77 0.29
N LEU A 243 17.15 -0.96 0.09
CA LEU A 243 16.51 -2.26 0.30
C LEU A 243 17.16 -3.36 -0.57
N LYS A 244 17.38 -3.08 -1.86
CA LYS A 244 18.08 -3.98 -2.79
C LYS A 244 19.50 -4.32 -2.32
N HIS A 245 20.28 -3.32 -1.91
CA HIS A 245 21.66 -3.50 -1.44
C HIS A 245 21.76 -4.31 -0.15
N HIS A 246 20.76 -4.24 0.73
CA HIS A 246 20.65 -5.10 1.91
C HIS A 246 20.08 -6.50 1.60
N GLY A 247 19.96 -6.88 0.32
CA GLY A 247 19.51 -8.20 -0.09
C GLY A 247 18.01 -8.47 0.13
N ILE A 248 17.22 -7.43 0.39
CA ILE A 248 15.78 -7.58 0.58
C ILE A 248 15.11 -7.75 -0.79
N THR A 249 14.36 -8.85 -0.96
CA THR A 249 13.55 -9.05 -2.17
C THR A 249 12.33 -8.15 -2.11
N VAL A 250 12.20 -7.25 -3.08
CA VAL A 250 11.09 -6.28 -3.14
C VAL A 250 10.19 -6.56 -4.34
N PHE A 251 8.89 -6.67 -4.08
CA PHE A 251 7.85 -6.78 -5.10
C PHE A 251 6.95 -5.53 -5.07
N ASN A 252 6.36 -5.16 -6.21
CA ASN A 252 5.32 -4.14 -6.26
C ASN A 252 3.93 -4.75 -6.48
N GLN A 253 2.96 -4.34 -5.67
CA GLN A 253 1.55 -4.50 -6.00
C GLN A 253 0.96 -3.13 -6.33
N ALA A 254 0.37 -3.01 -7.52
CA ALA A 254 -0.41 -1.86 -7.94
C ALA A 254 -1.90 -2.21 -7.94
N VAL A 255 -2.76 -1.21 -7.89
CA VAL A 255 -4.18 -1.32 -8.20
C VAL A 255 -4.40 -0.58 -9.52
N LEU A 256 -5.18 -1.18 -10.42
CA LEU A 256 -5.63 -0.54 -11.65
C LEU A 256 -6.74 0.46 -11.30
N LEU A 257 -6.45 1.73 -11.51
CA LEU A 257 -7.23 2.86 -11.02
C LEU A 257 -7.52 3.82 -12.18
N LYS A 258 -8.81 4.05 -12.42
CA LYS A 258 -9.28 4.96 -13.46
C LYS A 258 -8.76 6.39 -13.25
N GLY A 259 -8.21 6.99 -14.31
CA GLY A 259 -7.60 8.31 -14.29
C GLY A 259 -6.28 8.39 -13.51
N VAL A 260 -5.68 7.27 -13.14
CA VAL A 260 -4.37 7.22 -12.46
C VAL A 260 -3.38 6.42 -13.30
N ASN A 261 -3.67 5.14 -13.54
CA ASN A 261 -2.76 4.23 -14.25
C ASN A 261 -3.48 3.29 -15.22
N ASP A 262 -4.71 3.63 -15.61
CA ASP A 262 -5.51 3.01 -16.66
C ASP A 262 -4.97 3.34 -18.07
N ASN A 263 -3.66 3.23 -18.25
CA ASN A 263 -2.97 3.54 -19.49
C ASN A 263 -1.76 2.61 -19.67
N ALA A 264 -1.68 1.94 -20.82
CA ALA A 264 -0.64 0.94 -21.08
C ALA A 264 0.78 1.53 -21.03
N ALA A 265 0.99 2.74 -21.57
CA ALA A 265 2.30 3.39 -21.55
C ALA A 265 2.73 3.74 -20.12
N VAL A 266 1.80 4.24 -19.29
CA VAL A 266 2.05 4.53 -17.86
C VAL A 266 2.43 3.26 -17.10
N LEU A 267 1.71 2.17 -17.31
CA LEU A 267 1.98 0.89 -16.66
C LEU A 267 3.29 0.23 -17.15
N CYS A 268 3.64 0.40 -18.43
CA CYS A 268 4.92 -0.04 -18.97
C CYS A 268 6.08 0.74 -18.35
N GLN A 269 5.97 2.06 -18.31
CA GLN A 269 6.94 2.93 -17.67
C GLN A 269 7.12 2.58 -16.19
N LEU A 270 6.02 2.36 -15.47
CA LEU A 270 6.06 1.96 -14.06
C LEU A 270 6.83 0.64 -13.87
N SER A 271 6.60 -0.34 -14.75
CA SER A 271 7.23 -1.65 -14.65
C SER A 271 8.74 -1.58 -14.89
N GLU A 272 9.17 -0.82 -15.89
CA GLU A 272 10.59 -0.57 -16.19
C GLU A 272 11.27 0.19 -15.04
N ASP A 273 10.66 1.28 -14.56
CA ASP A 273 11.22 2.09 -13.49
C ASP A 273 11.36 1.29 -12.19
N LEU A 274 10.33 0.54 -11.79
CA LEU A 274 10.39 -0.36 -10.64
C LEU A 274 11.55 -1.36 -10.76
N PHE A 275 11.69 -2.00 -11.93
CA PHE A 275 12.72 -3.00 -12.12
C PHE A 275 14.13 -2.41 -12.09
N SER A 276 14.33 -1.22 -12.67
CA SER A 276 15.60 -0.49 -12.59
C SER A 276 16.02 -0.22 -11.14
N LEU A 277 15.04 0.00 -10.26
CA LEU A 277 15.24 0.24 -8.82
C LEU A 277 15.36 -1.07 -8.01
N GLY A 278 15.27 -2.24 -8.65
CA GLY A 278 15.33 -3.54 -8.00
C GLY A 278 14.02 -4.04 -7.41
N VAL A 279 12.89 -3.49 -7.87
CA VAL A 279 11.55 -3.92 -7.47
C VAL A 279 10.92 -4.75 -8.61
N ILE A 280 10.42 -5.93 -8.28
CA ILE A 280 9.80 -6.82 -9.26
C ILE A 280 8.30 -6.47 -9.38
N PRO A 281 7.79 -6.12 -10.58
CA PRO A 281 6.34 -5.96 -10.79
C PRO A 281 5.63 -7.29 -10.52
N TYR A 282 4.73 -7.31 -9.51
CA TYR A 282 4.15 -8.56 -9.02
C TYR A 282 2.66 -8.68 -9.34
N TYR A 283 1.84 -7.81 -8.78
CA TYR A 283 0.40 -7.81 -9.03
C TYR A 283 -0.07 -6.46 -9.55
N LEU A 284 -0.98 -6.52 -10.53
CA LEU A 284 -1.88 -5.45 -10.88
C LEU A 284 -3.28 -5.91 -10.44
N HIS A 285 -3.78 -5.33 -9.37
CA HIS A 285 -5.08 -5.66 -8.82
C HIS A 285 -6.18 -4.94 -9.59
N LEU A 286 -7.25 -5.64 -9.98
CA LEU A 286 -8.52 -4.96 -10.18
C LEU A 286 -8.96 -4.34 -8.85
N LEU A 287 -9.68 -3.23 -8.94
CA LEU A 287 -10.18 -2.54 -7.77
C LEU A 287 -11.08 -3.46 -6.94
N ASP A 288 -10.68 -3.70 -5.69
CA ASP A 288 -11.57 -4.29 -4.70
C ASP A 288 -12.76 -3.36 -4.50
N LYS A 289 -13.98 -3.86 -4.67
CA LYS A 289 -15.21 -3.06 -4.71
C LYS A 289 -15.60 -2.53 -3.32
N VAL A 290 -14.79 -1.65 -2.75
CA VAL A 290 -15.03 -1.01 -1.47
C VAL A 290 -15.93 0.22 -1.62
N HIS A 291 -16.91 0.36 -0.74
CA HIS A 291 -17.74 1.57 -0.67
C HIS A 291 -16.85 2.82 -0.60
N GLY A 292 -17.14 3.78 -1.49
CA GLY A 292 -16.39 5.03 -1.63
C GLY A 292 -15.22 5.01 -2.63
N ALA A 293 -15.00 3.92 -3.37
CA ALA A 293 -13.94 3.86 -4.38
C ALA A 293 -14.43 3.63 -5.82
N ALA A 294 -15.75 3.57 -6.06
CA ALA A 294 -16.31 3.17 -7.35
C ALA A 294 -15.86 4.01 -8.56
N HIS A 295 -15.56 5.28 -8.35
CA HIS A 295 -15.04 6.19 -9.39
C HIS A 295 -13.67 5.77 -9.95
N PHE A 296 -12.93 4.89 -9.26
CA PHE A 296 -11.68 4.30 -9.75
C PHE A 296 -11.87 3.03 -10.59
N GLU A 297 -13.08 2.48 -10.70
CA GLU A 297 -13.29 1.18 -11.35
C GLU A 297 -12.93 1.24 -12.83
N VAL A 298 -12.05 0.32 -13.25
CA VAL A 298 -11.74 0.03 -14.65
C VAL A 298 -12.41 -1.29 -15.01
N GLY A 299 -13.11 -1.33 -16.14
CA GLY A 299 -13.85 -2.51 -16.56
C GLY A 299 -12.93 -3.68 -16.87
N LYS A 300 -13.39 -4.91 -16.61
CA LYS A 300 -12.60 -6.14 -16.85
C LYS A 300 -12.07 -6.24 -18.29
N ALA A 301 -12.89 -5.91 -19.28
CA ALA A 301 -12.50 -5.95 -20.69
C ALA A 301 -11.35 -4.97 -21.01
N GLU A 302 -11.44 -3.74 -20.49
CA GLU A 302 -10.40 -2.72 -20.62
C GLU A 302 -9.11 -3.14 -19.89
N ALA A 303 -9.22 -3.72 -18.69
CA ALA A 303 -8.07 -4.24 -17.96
C ALA A 303 -7.33 -5.36 -18.71
N LEU A 304 -8.07 -6.26 -19.39
CA LEU A 304 -7.49 -7.31 -20.23
C LEU A 304 -6.80 -6.75 -21.47
N GLN A 305 -7.38 -5.71 -22.10
CA GLN A 305 -6.74 -5.00 -23.20
C GLN A 305 -5.43 -4.33 -22.76
N LEU A 306 -5.42 -3.69 -21.58
CA LEU A 306 -4.20 -3.12 -20.99
C LEU A 306 -3.15 -4.19 -20.72
N LEU A 307 -3.54 -5.34 -20.14
CA LEU A 307 -2.61 -6.46 -19.91
C LEU A 307 -2.00 -6.97 -21.21
N HIS A 308 -2.80 -7.14 -22.27
CA HIS A 308 -2.31 -7.56 -23.58
C HIS A 308 -1.31 -6.55 -24.17
N ALA A 309 -1.59 -5.24 -24.03
CA ALA A 309 -0.67 -4.20 -24.46
C ALA A 309 0.67 -4.27 -23.70
N LEU A 310 0.63 -4.51 -22.39
CA LEU A 310 1.82 -4.72 -21.55
C LEU A 310 2.63 -5.94 -22.00
N GLN A 311 1.95 -7.07 -22.25
CA GLN A 311 2.58 -8.30 -22.73
C GLN A 311 3.25 -8.14 -24.11
N THR A 312 2.70 -7.24 -24.94
CA THR A 312 3.28 -6.92 -26.24
C THR A 312 4.52 -6.04 -26.10
N ALA A 313 4.53 -5.12 -25.13
CA ALA A 313 5.56 -4.10 -24.99
C ALA A 313 6.73 -4.50 -24.08
N LEU A 314 6.49 -5.35 -23.07
CA LEU A 314 7.45 -5.64 -22.01
C LEU A 314 8.00 -7.08 -22.07
N PRO A 315 9.24 -7.31 -21.60
CA PRO A 315 9.69 -8.64 -21.21
C PRO A 315 8.75 -9.28 -20.19
N GLY A 316 8.50 -10.58 -20.30
CA GLY A 316 7.50 -11.27 -19.46
C GLY A 316 7.72 -11.18 -17.95
N TYR A 317 8.97 -11.02 -17.48
CA TYR A 317 9.28 -10.84 -16.06
C TYR A 317 9.00 -9.41 -15.53
N LEU A 318 8.68 -8.47 -16.43
CA LEU A 318 8.21 -7.11 -16.08
C LEU A 318 6.69 -6.99 -16.15
N VAL A 319 5.99 -7.98 -16.72
CA VAL A 319 4.54 -7.97 -16.80
C VAL A 319 3.96 -8.40 -15.44
N PRO A 320 3.27 -7.51 -14.70
CA PRO A 320 2.60 -7.89 -13.47
C PRO A 320 1.44 -8.84 -13.76
N LYS A 321 1.09 -9.68 -12.79
CA LYS A 321 -0.07 -10.55 -12.89
C LYS A 321 -1.35 -9.76 -12.62
N LEU A 322 -2.27 -9.72 -13.58
CA LEU A 322 -3.61 -9.13 -13.38
C LEU A 322 -4.46 -10.05 -12.50
N VAL A 323 -4.86 -9.57 -11.32
CA VAL A 323 -5.55 -10.37 -10.31
C VAL A 323 -6.77 -9.68 -9.71
N THR A 324 -7.68 -10.48 -9.18
CA THR A 324 -8.77 -10.03 -8.30
C THR A 324 -8.74 -10.83 -7.00
N GLU A 325 -9.12 -10.17 -5.91
CA GLU A 325 -9.46 -10.87 -4.67
C GLU A 325 -10.92 -11.33 -4.76
N GLN A 326 -11.20 -12.54 -4.29
CA GLN A 326 -12.55 -13.08 -4.23
C GLN A 326 -12.73 -13.72 -2.85
N ALA A 327 -13.66 -13.19 -2.06
CA ALA A 327 -13.96 -13.70 -0.74
C ALA A 327 -14.27 -15.21 -0.78
N GLY A 328 -13.60 -15.98 0.09
CA GLY A 328 -13.73 -17.43 0.17
C GLY A 328 -12.93 -18.24 -0.87
N ALA A 329 -12.28 -17.59 -1.84
CA ALA A 329 -11.40 -18.31 -2.76
C ALA A 329 -10.13 -18.80 -2.03
N ALA A 330 -9.58 -19.94 -2.47
CA ALA A 330 -8.38 -20.53 -1.85
C ALA A 330 -7.06 -19.79 -2.22
N PHE A 331 -7.11 -18.91 -3.22
CA PHE A 331 -5.99 -18.10 -3.70
C PHE A 331 -6.50 -16.89 -4.50
N LYS A 332 -5.63 -15.90 -4.73
CA LYS A 332 -5.92 -14.75 -5.60
C LYS A 332 -6.22 -15.21 -7.03
N GLN A 333 -7.33 -14.79 -7.60
CA GLN A 333 -7.76 -15.26 -8.91
C GLN A 333 -7.08 -14.45 -10.02
N TYR A 334 -6.58 -15.13 -11.05
CA TYR A 334 -6.14 -14.45 -12.28
C TYR A 334 -7.35 -13.96 -13.06
N VAL A 335 -7.27 -12.73 -13.54
CA VAL A 335 -8.29 -12.20 -14.44
C VAL A 335 -7.99 -12.76 -15.83
N SER A 336 -8.95 -13.49 -16.40
CA SER A 336 -8.88 -14.04 -17.74
C SER A 336 -10.18 -13.80 -18.50
N GLU A 337 -10.15 -13.96 -19.81
CA GLU A 337 -11.34 -13.85 -20.69
C GLU A 337 -12.40 -14.92 -20.39
N LEU A 338 -12.02 -16.05 -19.80
CA LEU A 338 -12.86 -17.25 -19.61
C LEU A 338 -13.57 -17.32 -18.25
N GLY A 339 -13.89 -16.18 -17.62
CA GLY A 339 -14.47 -16.16 -16.26
C GLY A 339 -15.51 -15.09 -16.03
#